data_AF-A0A8T1FDJ4-F1
#
_entry.id   AF-A0A8T1FDJ4-F1
#
_cell.length_a   1.000
_cell.length_b   1.000
_cell.length_c   1.000
_cell.angle_alpha   90.00
_cell.angle_beta   90.00
_cell.angle_gamma   90.00
#
_symmetry.space_group_name_H-M   'P 1'
#
loop_
_entity.id
_entity.type
_entity.pdbx_description
1 polymer ?
#
loop_
_entity_poly.entity_id
_entity_poly.type
_entity_poly.pdbx_seq_one_letter_code
_entity_poly.pdbx_strand_id
1 'polypeptide(L)'
;MSARKAKKRAHVSDSDHDSAEDEHPEVASITFPQFSEEFSSWDAFHEELTRYVFSGWPNLLSAVLVQSGDGSYKVRVSKHIATHNHDVGRDVYYSYAEARKITSPGTRGVVKTLVQGGSKKKKILRYLKEVSGKPVLPKDVENLVAKMRKETYTSEDDNERVAQVLRDFSEDSPHAKDDS
;
A
#
# COMPACT_ATOMS: atom_id res chain seq x y z
N MET A 1 -15.80 7.96 68.74
CA MET A 1 -17.09 7.82 68.04
C MET A 1 -17.68 9.21 67.82
N SER A 2 -18.54 9.37 66.79
CA SER A 2 -19.14 10.62 66.26
C SER A 2 -18.33 11.30 65.15
N ALA A 3 -18.91 11.79 64.07
CA ALA A 3 -20.23 11.60 63.47
C ALA A 3 -20.13 12.06 62.00
N ARG A 4 -20.83 11.37 61.09
CA ARG A 4 -20.97 11.77 59.69
C ARG A 4 -21.67 13.13 59.60
N LYS A 5 -21.15 14.06 58.81
CA LYS A 5 -21.89 15.24 58.33
C LYS A 5 -21.85 15.29 56.81
N ALA A 6 -22.96 14.87 56.22
CA ALA A 6 -23.25 15.04 54.80
C ALA A 6 -23.32 16.54 54.47
N LYS A 7 -22.64 16.97 53.41
CA LYS A 7 -22.84 18.28 52.81
C LYS A 7 -23.45 18.11 51.42
N LYS A 8 -24.61 18.75 51.28
CA LYS A 8 -25.49 18.75 50.10
C LYS A 8 -24.79 19.37 48.89
N ARG A 9 -25.18 18.84 47.74
CA ARG A 9 -25.01 19.31 46.35
C ARG A 9 -24.93 20.84 46.22
N ALA A 10 -23.96 21.30 45.43
CA ALA A 10 -24.13 22.45 44.56
C ALA A 10 -24.04 21.94 43.11
N HIS A 11 -25.13 22.13 42.38
CA HIS A 11 -25.26 21.86 40.96
C HIS A 11 -24.63 23.06 40.24
N VAL A 12 -23.46 22.88 39.63
CA VAL A 12 -22.95 23.81 38.63
C VAL A 12 -23.18 23.13 37.29
N SER A 13 -24.23 23.59 36.61
CA SER A 13 -24.39 23.36 35.17
C SER A 13 -23.41 24.30 34.48
N ASP A 14 -22.23 23.80 34.15
CA ASP A 14 -21.45 24.35 33.03
C ASP A 14 -21.93 23.63 31.78
N SER A 15 -22.89 24.24 31.11
CA SER A 15 -23.26 23.90 29.74
C SER A 15 -22.60 24.91 28.82
N ASP A 16 -21.27 24.84 28.72
CA ASP A 16 -20.56 25.36 27.55
C ASP A 16 -20.75 24.35 26.42
N HIS A 17 -21.90 24.48 25.76
CA HIS A 17 -22.15 23.89 24.47
C HIS A 17 -21.34 24.72 23.46
N ASP A 18 -20.05 24.42 23.35
CA ASP A 18 -19.26 24.83 22.19
C ASP A 18 -19.83 24.02 21.01
N SER A 19 -20.83 24.62 20.36
CA SER A 19 -21.30 24.19 19.05
C SER A 19 -20.15 24.41 18.08
N ALA A 20 -19.19 23.49 18.10
CA ALA A 20 -18.36 23.22 16.94
C ALA A 20 -19.34 22.93 15.82
N GLU A 21 -19.48 23.88 14.92
CA GLU A 21 -20.23 23.68 13.69
C GLU A 21 -19.60 22.44 13.04
N ASP A 22 -20.37 21.35 13.03
CA ASP A 22 -20.14 20.21 12.14
C ASP A 22 -20.25 20.80 10.72
N GLU A 23 -19.16 21.38 10.24
CA GLU A 23 -18.87 21.51 8.81
C GLU A 23 -18.76 20.06 8.30
N HIS A 24 -19.92 19.45 8.09
CA HIS A 24 -20.05 18.34 7.16
C HIS A 24 -19.37 18.82 5.87
N PRO A 25 -18.28 18.18 5.43
CA PRO A 25 -17.62 18.57 4.21
C PRO A 25 -18.70 18.55 3.13
N GLU A 26 -18.89 19.71 2.49
CA GLU A 26 -19.81 19.89 1.38
C GLU A 26 -19.62 18.68 0.47
N VAL A 27 -20.64 17.81 0.41
CA VAL A 27 -20.54 16.57 -0.36
C VAL A 27 -20.47 17.04 -1.79
N ALA A 28 -19.25 17.19 -2.31
CA ALA A 28 -19.02 17.62 -3.67
C ALA A 28 -19.91 16.73 -4.53
N SER A 29 -20.91 17.32 -5.16
CA SER A 29 -21.82 16.59 -6.02
C SER A 29 -20.99 16.14 -7.21
N ILE A 30 -20.42 14.95 -7.12
CA ILE A 30 -19.54 14.45 -8.16
C ILE A 30 -20.41 14.22 -9.38
N THR A 31 -20.29 15.12 -10.34
CA THR A 31 -20.95 14.99 -11.63
C THR A 31 -20.17 13.94 -12.41
N PHE A 32 -20.80 12.80 -12.64
CA PHE A 32 -20.23 11.73 -13.44
C PHE A 32 -19.97 12.25 -14.86
N PRO A 33 -18.74 12.12 -15.39
CA PRO A 33 -18.49 12.47 -16.76
C PRO A 33 -19.40 11.63 -17.66
N GLN A 34 -20.06 12.27 -18.62
CA GLN A 34 -20.91 11.57 -19.57
C GLN A 34 -20.03 10.65 -20.42
N PHE A 35 -20.34 9.34 -20.42
CA PHE A 35 -19.69 8.34 -21.27
C PHE A 35 -20.62 7.99 -22.43
N SER A 36 -20.10 7.97 -23.64
CA SER A 36 -20.85 7.65 -24.84
C SER A 36 -21.28 6.18 -24.83
N GLU A 37 -22.51 5.89 -25.27
CA GLU A 37 -23.04 4.53 -25.30
C GLU A 37 -22.79 3.81 -26.64
N GLU A 38 -22.39 4.54 -27.67
CA GLU A 38 -22.15 4.02 -29.02
C GLU A 38 -20.87 4.57 -29.63
N PHE A 39 -20.12 3.69 -30.30
CA PHE A 39 -18.85 4.01 -30.93
C PHE A 39 -18.78 3.37 -32.32
N SER A 40 -18.18 4.08 -33.27
CA SER A 40 -18.00 3.59 -34.63
C SER A 40 -16.95 2.48 -34.75
N SER A 41 -16.08 2.30 -33.74
CA SER A 41 -15.03 1.29 -33.72
C SER A 41 -14.57 0.98 -32.29
N TRP A 42 -13.82 -0.12 -32.14
CA TRP A 42 -13.13 -0.44 -30.89
C TRP A 42 -12.07 0.60 -30.52
N ASP A 43 -11.37 1.18 -31.50
CA ASP A 43 -10.36 2.22 -31.23
C ASP A 43 -10.98 3.48 -30.63
N ALA A 44 -12.11 3.95 -31.20
CA ALA A 44 -12.84 5.10 -30.66
C ALA A 44 -13.35 4.84 -29.23
N PHE A 45 -13.83 3.62 -28.97
CA PHE A 45 -14.20 3.17 -27.64
C PHE A 45 -13.00 3.16 -26.67
N HIS A 46 -11.84 2.65 -27.11
CA HIS A 46 -10.63 2.58 -26.28
C HIS A 46 -10.07 3.96 -25.92
N GLU A 47 -10.08 4.92 -26.83
CA GLU A 47 -9.64 6.29 -26.55
C GLU A 47 -10.52 6.98 -25.49
N GLU A 48 -11.84 6.78 -25.59
CA GLU A 48 -12.78 7.31 -24.59
C GLU A 48 -12.69 6.55 -23.27
N LEU A 49 -12.61 5.22 -23.30
CA LEU A 49 -12.42 4.39 -22.12
C LEU A 49 -11.14 4.75 -21.37
N THR A 50 -10.05 5.02 -22.10
CA THR A 50 -8.79 5.45 -21.49
C THR A 50 -8.97 6.76 -20.74
N ARG A 51 -9.55 7.79 -21.38
CA ARG A 51 -9.87 9.07 -20.72
C ARG A 51 -10.78 8.89 -19.51
N TYR A 52 -11.78 8.02 -19.63
CA TYR A 52 -12.76 7.75 -18.59
C TYR A 52 -12.13 7.04 -17.38
N VAL A 53 -11.32 6.00 -17.60
CA VAL A 53 -10.58 5.27 -16.54
C VAL A 53 -9.56 6.17 -15.84
N PHE A 54 -8.84 7.03 -16.58
CA PHE A 54 -7.92 8.00 -15.99
C PHE A 54 -8.61 8.99 -15.03
N SER A 55 -9.92 9.23 -15.20
CA SER A 55 -10.71 10.08 -14.30
C SER A 55 -11.22 9.36 -13.03
N GLY A 56 -10.89 8.08 -12.85
CA GLY A 56 -11.23 7.31 -11.66
C GLY A 56 -12.58 6.57 -11.71
N TRP A 57 -13.21 6.49 -12.88
CA TRP A 57 -14.48 5.82 -13.15
C TRP A 57 -14.26 4.77 -14.26
N PRO A 58 -14.86 3.54 -14.32
CA PRO A 58 -15.90 2.88 -13.51
C PRO A 58 -15.43 1.55 -12.82
N ASN A 59 -16.32 0.87 -12.08
CA ASN A 59 -16.06 -0.49 -11.53
C ASN A 59 -16.25 -1.59 -12.56
N LEU A 60 -17.19 -1.40 -13.48
CA LEU A 60 -17.52 -2.37 -14.50
C LEU A 60 -18.06 -1.63 -15.74
N LEU A 61 -17.41 -1.85 -16.87
CA LEU A 61 -17.87 -1.41 -18.17
C LEU A 61 -17.74 -2.57 -19.16
N SER A 62 -18.84 -2.89 -19.84
CA SER A 62 -18.89 -3.93 -20.87
C SER A 62 -19.41 -3.33 -22.17
N ALA A 63 -18.81 -3.71 -23.28
CA ALA A 63 -19.22 -3.28 -24.61
C ALA A 63 -19.29 -4.49 -25.55
N VAL A 64 -20.19 -4.44 -26.52
CA VAL A 64 -20.44 -5.51 -27.49
C VAL A 64 -20.48 -4.93 -28.89
N LEU A 65 -20.03 -5.72 -29.88
CA LEU A 65 -20.17 -5.37 -31.28
C LEU A 65 -21.60 -5.67 -31.73
N VAL A 66 -22.28 -4.67 -32.30
CA VAL A 66 -23.65 -4.76 -32.79
C VAL A 66 -23.65 -4.45 -34.27
N GLN A 67 -24.28 -5.31 -35.08
CA GLN A 67 -24.54 -5.01 -36.48
C GLN A 67 -25.76 -4.11 -36.60
N SER A 68 -25.58 -2.96 -37.24
CA SER A 68 -26.65 -2.02 -37.57
C SER A 68 -27.45 -2.53 -38.77
N GLY A 69 -28.70 -2.06 -38.91
CA GLY A 69 -29.60 -2.49 -39.99
C GLY A 69 -29.11 -2.16 -41.41
N ASP A 70 -28.11 -1.28 -41.52
CA ASP A 70 -27.41 -0.93 -42.76
C ASP A 70 -26.21 -1.85 -43.10
N GLY A 71 -25.98 -2.88 -42.28
CA GLY A 71 -24.86 -3.82 -42.44
C GLY A 71 -23.54 -3.34 -41.82
N SER A 72 -23.49 -2.12 -41.28
CA SER A 72 -22.33 -1.60 -40.56
C SER A 72 -22.23 -2.21 -39.15
N TYR A 73 -21.04 -2.20 -38.55
CA TYR A 73 -20.84 -2.63 -37.17
C TYR A 73 -20.51 -1.44 -36.28
N LYS A 74 -21.09 -1.42 -35.08
CA LYS A 74 -20.84 -0.41 -34.05
C LYS A 74 -20.56 -1.10 -32.72
N VAL A 75 -19.78 -0.46 -31.86
CA VAL A 75 -19.55 -0.91 -30.50
C VAL A 75 -20.57 -0.21 -29.61
N ARG A 76 -21.38 -0.99 -28.89
CA ARG A 76 -22.39 -0.48 -27.95
C ARG A 76 -22.03 -0.89 -26.53
N VAL A 77 -22.10 0.06 -25.61
CA VAL A 77 -21.96 -0.22 -24.18
C VAL A 77 -23.17 -1.01 -23.71
N SER A 78 -22.94 -2.22 -23.20
CA SER A 78 -24.00 -3.13 -22.75
C SER A 78 -24.25 -3.04 -21.25
N LYS A 79 -23.23 -2.67 -20.47
CA LYS A 79 -23.33 -2.51 -19.02
C LYS A 79 -22.36 -1.45 -18.54
N HIS A 80 -22.86 -0.52 -17.73
CA HIS A 80 -22.05 0.54 -17.13
C HIS A 80 -22.43 0.69 -15.65
N ILE A 81 -21.52 0.28 -14.76
CA ILE A 81 -21.66 0.49 -13.30
C ILE A 81 -20.60 1.50 -12.88
N ALA A 82 -21.03 2.75 -12.78
CA ALA A 82 -20.19 3.87 -12.33
C ALA A 82 -20.06 3.94 -10.80
N THR A 83 -20.89 3.22 -10.03
CA THR A 83 -20.86 3.26 -8.56
C THR A 83 -19.90 2.23 -7.99
N HIS A 84 -19.02 2.65 -7.08
CA HIS A 84 -18.19 1.75 -6.28
C HIS A 84 -18.99 1.18 -5.11
N ASN A 85 -18.84 -0.12 -4.84
CA ASN A 85 -19.42 -0.77 -3.64
C ASN A 85 -18.55 -0.59 -2.38
N HIS A 86 -17.58 0.33 -2.45
CA HIS A 86 -16.66 0.66 -1.39
C HIS A 86 -16.22 2.11 -1.58
N ASP A 87 -15.81 2.75 -0.49
CA ASP A 87 -15.23 4.08 -0.57
C ASP A 87 -14.00 4.07 -1.47
N VAL A 88 -13.99 4.92 -2.48
CA VAL A 88 -12.80 5.18 -3.30
C VAL A 88 -12.13 6.41 -2.76
N GLY A 89 -10.95 6.21 -2.21
CA GLY A 89 -10.18 7.29 -1.63
C GLY A 89 -8.73 6.92 -1.48
N ARG A 90 -7.90 7.95 -1.34
CA ARG A 90 -6.47 7.80 -1.07
C ARG A 90 -6.23 6.97 0.19
N ASP A 91 -7.05 7.18 1.22
CA ASP A 91 -6.93 6.47 2.50
C ASP A 91 -7.29 4.99 2.37
N VAL A 92 -8.33 4.67 1.59
CA VAL A 92 -8.70 3.28 1.28
C VAL A 92 -7.61 2.60 0.45
N TYR A 93 -7.08 3.27 -0.56
CA TYR A 93 -5.98 2.75 -1.38
C TYR A 93 -4.74 2.43 -0.52
N TYR A 94 -4.35 3.36 0.34
CA TYR A 94 -3.20 3.16 1.22
C TYR A 94 -3.49 2.35 2.47
N SER A 95 -4.70 1.85 2.69
CA SER A 95 -4.98 0.85 3.72
C SER A 95 -4.28 -0.49 3.41
N TYR A 96 -4.13 -0.81 2.12
CA TYR A 96 -3.48 -2.02 1.64
C TYR A 96 -1.95 -1.91 1.72
N ALA A 97 -1.30 -2.92 2.32
CA ALA A 97 0.15 -2.95 2.47
C ALA A 97 0.89 -2.98 1.12
N GLU A 98 0.31 -3.62 0.10
CA GLU A 98 0.89 -3.68 -1.24
C GLU A 98 0.97 -2.29 -1.89
N ALA A 99 -0.03 -1.43 -1.69
CA ALA A 99 -0.02 -0.05 -2.19
C ALA A 99 1.13 0.78 -1.55
N ARG A 100 1.42 0.55 -0.27
CA ARG A 100 2.51 1.21 0.48
C ARG A 100 3.90 0.62 0.22
N LYS A 101 3.98 -0.52 -0.47
CA LYS A 101 5.23 -1.24 -0.70
C LYS A 101 6.24 -0.42 -1.50
N ILE A 102 7.51 -0.54 -1.09
CA ILE A 102 8.65 0.10 -1.76
C ILE A 102 9.24 -0.88 -2.78
N THR A 103 8.99 -0.61 -4.05
CA THR A 103 9.40 -1.44 -5.19
C THR A 103 10.60 -0.87 -5.94
N SER A 104 10.81 0.45 -5.90
CA SER A 104 11.91 1.13 -6.60
C SER A 104 13.28 0.50 -6.26
N PRO A 105 14.00 -0.05 -7.25
CA PRO A 105 15.31 -0.66 -7.03
C PRO A 105 16.32 0.31 -6.40
N GLY A 106 16.35 1.57 -6.86
CA GLY A 106 17.25 2.60 -6.32
C GLY A 106 16.97 2.91 -4.86
N THR A 107 15.69 3.10 -4.49
CA THR A 107 15.31 3.34 -3.09
C THR A 107 15.65 2.14 -2.21
N ARG A 108 15.41 0.91 -2.71
CA ARG A 108 15.75 -0.33 -1.99
C ARG A 108 17.26 -0.48 -1.78
N GLY A 109 18.08 -0.10 -2.77
CA GLY A 109 19.54 -0.10 -2.66
C GLY A 109 20.04 0.79 -1.52
N VAL A 110 19.55 2.04 -1.46
CA VAL A 110 19.90 2.97 -0.37
C VAL A 110 19.48 2.41 0.99
N VAL A 111 18.26 1.86 1.10
CA VAL A 111 17.80 1.27 2.36
C VAL A 111 18.66 0.05 2.76
N LYS A 112 19.11 -0.77 1.80
CA LYS A 112 20.02 -1.89 2.08
C LYS A 112 21.32 -1.40 2.72
N THR A 113 21.95 -0.37 2.15
CA THR A 113 23.16 0.26 2.71
C THR A 113 22.90 0.82 4.12
N LEU A 114 21.77 1.49 4.34
CA LEU A 114 21.41 2.01 5.66
C LEU A 114 21.23 0.89 6.70
N VAL A 115 20.61 -0.23 6.31
CA VAL A 115 20.41 -1.39 7.19
C VAL A 115 21.74 -2.06 7.54
N GLN A 116 22.61 -2.26 6.55
CA GLN A 116 23.94 -2.82 6.74
C GLN A 116 24.81 -1.91 7.63
N GLY A 117 24.71 -0.59 7.47
CA GLY A 117 25.35 0.40 8.33
C GLY A 117 24.71 0.58 9.71
N GLY A 118 23.75 -0.27 10.10
CA GLY A 118 23.14 -0.24 11.43
C GLY A 118 22.21 0.96 11.70
N SER A 119 21.70 1.61 10.65
CA SER A 119 20.82 2.77 10.81
C SER A 119 19.53 2.43 11.55
N LYS A 120 19.10 3.33 12.45
CA LYS A 120 17.85 3.19 13.20
C LYS A 120 16.65 3.18 12.24
N LYS A 121 15.71 2.23 12.44
CA LYS A 121 14.46 2.10 11.63
C LYS A 121 13.68 3.43 11.51
N LYS A 122 13.69 4.27 12.55
CA LYS A 122 13.05 5.60 12.53
C LYS A 122 13.64 6.53 11.45
N LYS A 123 14.95 6.49 11.22
CA LYS A 123 15.61 7.27 10.15
C LYS A 123 15.25 6.71 8.78
N ILE A 124 15.22 5.39 8.64
CA ILE A 124 14.81 4.71 7.40
C ILE A 124 13.36 5.06 7.04
N LEU A 125 12.46 5.05 8.03
CA LEU A 125 11.07 5.45 7.86
C LEU A 125 10.93 6.88 7.34
N ARG A 126 11.67 7.83 7.95
CA ARG A 126 11.66 9.23 7.53
C ARG A 126 12.13 9.38 6.08
N TYR A 127 13.26 8.77 5.73
CA TYR A 127 13.77 8.74 4.36
C TYR A 127 12.76 8.18 3.36
N LEU A 128 12.09 7.06 3.70
CA LEU A 128 11.10 6.46 2.82
C LEU A 128 9.87 7.34 2.61
N LYS A 129 9.42 8.08 3.63
CA LYS A 129 8.34 9.05 3.48
C LYS A 129 8.72 10.20 2.54
N GLU A 130 9.94 10.71 2.68
CA GLU A 130 10.47 11.80 1.83
C GLU A 130 10.63 11.39 0.37
N VAL A 131 11.17 10.18 0.12
CA VAL A 131 11.52 9.76 -1.25
C VAL A 131 10.37 9.07 -2.00
N SER A 132 9.47 8.38 -1.30
CA SER A 132 8.40 7.62 -1.98
C SER A 132 7.11 8.39 -2.20
N GLY A 133 6.87 9.48 -1.45
CA GLY A 133 5.58 10.18 -1.43
C GLY A 133 4.41 9.34 -0.89
N LYS A 134 4.67 8.11 -0.41
CA LYS A 134 3.66 7.19 0.13
C LYS A 134 3.56 7.34 1.66
N PRO A 135 2.39 7.08 2.27
CA PRO A 135 2.22 7.06 3.72
C PRO A 135 2.81 5.78 4.33
N VAL A 136 4.13 5.62 4.26
CA VAL A 136 4.83 4.44 4.78
C VAL A 136 4.65 4.32 6.29
N LEU A 137 4.32 3.12 6.76
CA LEU A 137 4.12 2.83 8.19
C LEU A 137 5.39 2.19 8.81
N PRO A 138 5.55 2.27 10.14
CA PRO A 138 6.65 1.60 10.83
C PRO A 138 6.73 0.10 10.52
N LYS A 139 5.56 -0.57 10.40
CA LYS A 139 5.48 -2.00 10.06
C LYS A 139 6.04 -2.32 8.69
N ASP A 140 5.85 -1.45 7.72
CA ASP A 140 6.36 -1.62 6.36
C ASP A 140 7.91 -1.61 6.38
N VAL A 141 8.50 -0.77 7.22
CA VAL A 141 9.97 -0.74 7.44
C VAL A 141 10.45 -2.00 8.13
N GLU A 142 9.75 -2.51 9.13
CA GLU A 142 10.10 -3.77 9.77
C GLU A 142 10.13 -4.93 8.77
N ASN A 143 9.09 -5.05 7.96
CA ASN A 143 8.97 -6.09 6.93
C ASN A 143 10.10 -5.95 5.89
N LEU A 144 10.40 -4.71 5.46
CA LEU A 144 11.47 -4.45 4.50
C LEU A 144 12.85 -4.83 5.06
N VAL A 145 13.15 -4.43 6.30
CA VAL A 145 14.42 -4.76 6.97
C VAL A 145 14.54 -6.25 7.21
N ALA A 146 13.47 -6.92 7.66
CA ALA A 146 13.45 -8.36 7.85
C ALA A 146 13.74 -9.10 6.54
N LYS A 147 13.11 -8.66 5.44
CA LYS A 147 13.36 -9.20 4.10
C LYS A 147 14.82 -9.00 3.66
N MET A 148 15.39 -7.81 3.83
CA MET A 148 16.79 -7.53 3.48
C MET A 148 17.79 -8.36 4.30
N ARG A 149 17.52 -8.57 5.59
CA ARG A 149 18.36 -9.42 6.45
C ARG A 149 18.30 -10.88 6.02
N LYS A 150 17.11 -11.37 5.69
CA LYS A 150 16.92 -12.73 5.17
C LYS A 150 17.68 -12.92 3.85
N GLU A 151 17.55 -11.97 2.92
CA GLU A 151 18.28 -11.97 1.65
C GLU A 151 19.80 -11.93 1.84
N THR A 152 20.29 -11.27 2.90
CA THR A 152 21.73 -11.22 3.22
C THR A 152 22.21 -12.55 3.77
N TYR A 153 21.48 -13.17 4.71
CA TYR A 153 21.84 -14.48 5.28
C TYR A 153 21.86 -15.60 4.24
N THR A 154 21.04 -15.50 3.20
CA THR A 154 21.04 -16.46 2.09
C THR A 154 21.96 -16.05 0.95
N SER A 155 22.85 -15.06 1.15
CA SER A 155 23.79 -14.66 0.12
C SER A 155 24.84 -15.74 -0.14
N GLU A 156 25.32 -15.81 -1.37
CA GLU A 156 26.32 -16.79 -1.81
C GLU A 156 27.61 -16.69 -0.97
N ASP A 157 28.00 -15.47 -0.57
CA ASP A 157 29.18 -15.17 0.25
C ASP A 157 29.13 -15.83 1.64
N ASP A 158 28.00 -15.72 2.35
CA ASP A 158 27.83 -16.37 3.65
C ASP A 158 27.83 -17.91 3.51
N ASN A 159 27.23 -18.45 2.45
CA ASN A 159 27.22 -19.89 2.18
C ASN A 159 28.62 -20.42 1.85
N GLU A 160 29.40 -19.69 1.04
CA GLU A 160 30.79 -20.03 0.74
C GLU A 160 31.66 -20.00 2.00
N ARG A 161 31.47 -19.00 2.85
CA ARG A 161 32.21 -18.87 4.11
C ARG A 161 31.89 -20.01 5.08
N VAL A 162 30.63 -20.40 5.19
CA VAL A 162 30.22 -21.58 5.97
C VAL A 162 30.83 -22.85 5.38
N ALA A 163 30.82 -23.02 4.05
CA ALA A 163 31.41 -24.17 3.38
C ALA A 163 32.94 -24.23 3.56
N GLN A 164 33.64 -23.10 3.63
CA GLN A 164 35.06 -23.04 3.95
C GLN A 164 35.32 -23.45 5.41
N VAL A 165 34.58 -22.88 6.37
CA VAL A 165 34.72 -23.24 7.79
C VAL A 165 34.48 -24.73 8.03
N LEU A 166 33.50 -25.33 7.34
CA LEU A 166 33.23 -26.76 7.45
C LEU A 166 34.35 -27.61 6.84
N ARG A 167 34.99 -27.16 5.75
CA ARG A 167 36.16 -27.83 5.17
C ARG A 167 37.34 -27.79 6.14
N ASP A 168 37.67 -26.63 6.66
CA ASP A 168 38.78 -26.44 7.61
C ASP A 168 38.59 -27.33 8.85
N PHE A 169 37.36 -27.41 9.40
CA PHE A 169 37.03 -28.30 10.52
C PHE A 169 37.18 -29.79 10.20
N SER A 170 36.92 -30.19 8.95
CA SER A 170 37.03 -31.59 8.52
C SER A 170 38.47 -32.01 8.23
N GLU A 171 39.33 -31.06 7.88
CA GLU A 171 40.75 -31.28 7.59
C GLU A 171 41.61 -31.31 8.87
N ASP A 172 41.14 -30.71 9.97
CA ASP A 172 41.81 -30.70 11.29
C ASP A 172 41.57 -31.97 12.14
N SER A 173 41.07 -33.08 11.57
CA SER A 173 41.03 -34.35 12.29
C SER A 173 42.46 -34.90 12.44
N PRO A 174 43.04 -34.94 13.66
CA PRO A 174 44.35 -35.54 13.85
C PRO A 174 44.18 -37.04 13.63
N HIS A 175 44.60 -37.52 12.47
CA HIS A 175 44.86 -38.94 12.29
C HIS A 175 45.83 -39.37 13.38
N ALA A 176 45.32 -40.19 14.30
CA ALA A 176 46.12 -40.99 15.21
C ALA A 176 47.20 -41.71 14.38
N LYS A 177 48.42 -41.17 14.44
CA LYS A 177 49.64 -41.89 14.10
C LYS A 177 50.24 -42.29 15.44
N ASP A 178 49.93 -43.51 15.86
CA ASP A 178 50.60 -44.34 16.86
C ASP A 178 49.98 -45.74 16.61
N ASP A 179 50.67 -46.86 16.41
CA ASP A 179 52.07 -47.20 16.56
C ASP A 179 52.40 -48.39 15.65
N SER A 180 53.69 -48.55 15.41
CA SER A 180 54.35 -49.63 14.67
C SER A 180 54.26 -51.01 15.32
#